data_AF-A0A1Q6JNU1-F1
#
_entry.id   AF-A0A1Q6JNU1-F1
#
_cell.length_a   1.000
_cell.length_b   1.000
_cell.length_c   1.000
_cell.angle_alpha   90.00
_cell.angle_beta   90.00
_cell.angle_gamma   90.00
#
_symmetry.space_group_name_H-M   'P 1'
#
loop_
_entity.id
_entity.type
_entity.pdbx_description
1 polymer ?
#
loop_
_entity_poly.entity_id
_entity_poly.type
_entity_poly.pdbx_seq_one_letter_code
_entity_poly.pdbx_strand_id
1 'polypeptide(L)'
;MEQQFCQSCGMPLTDENRGTNADGSNSEDYCVYCYKKGEFTQDFTMSQMIEFCLQFLDQWNVQTECKLSPVQAKEQMLQHFPYLKRWKEKDERTLMEKATHLLAQCENVTIASIDANGYPRPVQMSKIHAKSFNEVWMVTSVGSMKVNDFKANNKAGLCYDYYGDGVALRGTVEIITDNTIRKDIWQDWFIHHFPDGPSDPNYVLLHFIGTEATFWINGEFSHSNI
;
A
#
# COMPACT_ATOMS: atom_id res chain seq x y z
N MET A 1 33.51 7.24 -20.88
CA MET A 1 32.55 7.94 -20.01
C MET A 1 32.16 6.97 -18.92
N GLU A 2 32.17 7.39 -17.65
CA GLU A 2 31.67 6.54 -16.56
C GLU A 2 30.17 6.30 -16.77
N GLN A 3 29.75 5.05 -16.63
CA GLN A 3 28.33 4.69 -16.72
C GLN A 3 27.60 5.35 -15.54
N GLN A 4 26.63 6.21 -15.83
CA GLN A 4 25.76 6.81 -14.82
C GLN A 4 24.60 5.87 -14.50
N PHE A 5 24.16 5.91 -13.24
CA PHE A 5 23.05 5.10 -12.73
C PHE A 5 22.06 5.99 -12.00
N CYS A 6 20.78 5.64 -12.11
CA CYS A 6 19.68 6.29 -11.42
C CYS A 6 19.90 6.24 -9.91
N GLN A 7 19.95 7.41 -9.28
CA GLN A 7 20.18 7.61 -7.86
C GLN A 7 18.94 7.30 -6.98
N SER A 8 18.03 6.47 -7.50
CA SER A 8 16.84 5.94 -6.81
C SER A 8 16.72 4.43 -7.01
N CYS A 9 16.76 3.91 -8.24
CA CYS A 9 16.55 2.49 -8.51
C CYS A 9 17.81 1.74 -8.99
N GLY A 10 18.94 2.42 -9.16
CA GLY A 10 20.18 1.81 -9.67
C GLY A 10 20.16 1.45 -11.16
N MET A 11 19.12 1.82 -11.91
CA MET A 11 19.04 1.58 -13.35
C MET A 11 20.05 2.44 -14.13
N PRO A 12 20.81 1.89 -15.10
CA PRO A 12 21.70 2.67 -15.96
C PRO A 12 20.95 3.78 -16.70
N LEU A 13 21.51 4.98 -16.69
CA LEU A 13 20.95 6.12 -17.39
C LEU A 13 21.45 6.18 -18.83
N THR A 14 20.52 6.47 -19.74
CA THR A 14 20.74 6.79 -21.15
C THR A 14 19.96 8.06 -21.48
N ASP A 15 20.29 8.73 -22.58
CA ASP A 15 19.59 9.97 -22.97
C ASP A 15 18.08 9.77 -23.22
N GLU A 16 17.67 8.53 -23.52
CA GLU A 16 16.27 8.15 -23.80
C GLU A 16 15.45 7.91 -22.52
N ASN A 17 16.11 7.64 -21.39
CA ASN A 17 15.43 7.19 -20.17
C ASN A 17 15.54 8.18 -19.00
N ARG A 18 16.04 9.40 -19.23
CA ARG A 18 16.18 10.42 -18.19
C ARG A 18 14.83 10.92 -17.71
N GLY A 19 14.74 11.15 -16.40
CA GLY A 19 13.62 11.84 -15.77
C GLY A 19 13.58 13.32 -16.13
N THR A 20 12.56 14.03 -15.63
CA THR A 20 12.41 15.47 -15.91
C THR A 20 12.38 16.29 -14.63
N ASN A 21 13.10 17.40 -14.64
CA ASN A 21 13.10 18.42 -13.58
C ASN A 21 11.84 19.30 -13.68
N ALA A 22 11.61 20.15 -12.67
CA ALA A 22 10.46 21.04 -12.62
C ALA A 22 10.41 22.06 -13.77
N ASP A 23 11.57 22.46 -14.29
CA ASP A 23 11.72 23.35 -15.44
C ASP A 23 11.57 22.64 -16.80
N GLY A 24 11.34 21.32 -16.81
CA GLY A 24 11.21 20.49 -17.99
C GLY A 24 12.54 19.98 -18.58
N SER A 25 13.69 20.34 -18.00
CA SER A 25 15.00 19.78 -18.40
C SER A 25 15.15 18.32 -17.98
N ASN A 26 16.08 17.60 -18.61
CA ASN A 26 16.40 16.22 -18.24
C ASN A 26 17.12 16.15 -16.89
N SER A 27 16.80 15.13 -16.11
CA SER A 27 17.49 14.83 -14.85
C SER A 27 18.82 14.11 -15.12
N GLU A 28 19.88 14.59 -14.49
CA GLU A 28 21.19 13.95 -14.52
C GLU A 28 21.26 12.72 -13.58
N ASP A 29 20.40 12.71 -12.55
CA ASP A 29 20.47 11.75 -11.46
C ASP A 29 19.40 10.66 -11.51
N TYR A 30 18.26 10.91 -12.14
CA TYR A 30 17.10 10.03 -12.03
C TYR A 30 16.53 9.64 -13.38
N CYS A 31 16.02 8.41 -13.47
CA CYS A 31 15.34 7.93 -14.66
C CYS A 31 13.87 8.37 -14.71
N VAL A 32 13.28 8.27 -15.90
CA VAL A 32 11.90 8.62 -16.22
C VAL A 32 10.88 7.82 -15.39
N TYR A 33 11.24 6.62 -14.94
CA TYR A 33 10.35 5.82 -14.11
C TYR A 33 10.32 6.26 -12.64
N CYS A 34 11.42 6.86 -12.16
CA CYS A 34 11.53 7.30 -10.76
C CYS A 34 11.15 8.77 -10.57
N TYR A 35 11.41 9.64 -11.56
CA TYR A 35 11.33 11.09 -11.36
C TYR A 35 10.78 11.80 -12.60
N LYS A 36 9.72 12.59 -12.42
CA LYS A 36 9.07 13.38 -13.48
C LYS A 36 8.62 14.72 -12.95
N LYS A 37 8.80 15.78 -13.75
CA LYS A 37 8.35 17.14 -13.46
C LYS A 37 8.80 17.67 -12.09
N GLY A 38 9.99 17.28 -11.63
CA GLY A 38 10.49 17.73 -10.34
C GLY A 38 10.08 16.88 -9.13
N GLU A 39 9.34 15.79 -9.34
CA GLU A 39 8.80 14.96 -8.25
C GLU A 39 9.09 13.48 -8.48
N PHE A 40 9.23 12.72 -7.40
CA PHE A 40 9.28 11.27 -7.48
C PHE A 40 7.91 10.72 -7.87
N THR A 41 7.89 9.79 -8.81
CA THR A 41 6.65 9.18 -9.33
C THR A 41 5.95 8.28 -8.31
N GLN A 42 6.68 7.86 -7.29
CA GLN A 42 6.23 6.95 -6.25
C GLN A 42 6.80 7.38 -4.91
N ASP A 43 5.94 7.46 -3.91
CA ASP A 43 6.33 7.66 -2.52
C ASP A 43 6.64 6.31 -1.86
N PHE A 44 7.79 5.76 -2.22
CA PHE A 44 8.28 4.48 -1.71
C PHE A 44 9.32 4.67 -0.61
N THR A 45 9.33 3.74 0.34
CA THR A 45 10.52 3.42 1.13
C THR A 45 11.57 2.73 0.26
N MET A 46 12.80 2.61 0.78
CA MET A 46 13.85 1.90 0.05
C MET A 46 13.48 0.43 -0.16
N SER A 47 12.92 -0.23 0.87
CA SER A 47 12.45 -1.61 0.76
C SER A 47 11.38 -1.78 -0.33
N GLN A 48 10.41 -0.86 -0.41
CA GLN A 48 9.40 -0.89 -1.47
C GLN A 48 10.00 -0.69 -2.86
N MET A 49 10.98 0.20 -3.01
CA MET A 49 11.69 0.36 -4.29
C MET A 49 12.41 -0.93 -4.71
N ILE A 50 13.02 -1.65 -3.77
CA ILE A 50 13.69 -2.93 -4.06
C ILE A 50 12.66 -3.95 -4.55
N GLU A 51 11.56 -4.13 -3.82
CA GLU A 51 10.49 -5.06 -4.23
C GLU A 51 9.87 -4.68 -5.59
N PHE A 52 9.73 -3.38 -5.85
CA PHE A 52 9.28 -2.89 -7.15
C PHE A 52 10.27 -3.23 -8.26
N CYS A 53 11.57 -2.99 -8.07
CA CYS A 53 12.62 -3.34 -9.03
C CYS A 53 12.66 -4.84 -9.33
N LEU A 54 12.41 -5.70 -8.34
CA LEU A 54 12.40 -7.16 -8.52
C LEU A 54 11.31 -7.64 -9.49
N GLN A 55 10.21 -6.90 -9.67
CA GLN A 55 9.20 -7.24 -10.67
C GLN A 55 9.73 -7.19 -12.11
N PHE A 56 10.82 -6.45 -12.34
CA PHE A 56 11.44 -6.29 -13.65
C PHE A 56 12.71 -7.13 -13.82
N LEU A 57 13.05 -7.98 -12.84
CA LEU A 57 14.30 -8.75 -12.83
C LEU A 57 14.43 -9.69 -14.03
N ASP A 58 13.34 -10.34 -14.45
CA ASP A 58 13.38 -11.26 -15.60
C ASP A 58 13.69 -10.51 -16.90
N GLN A 59 13.08 -9.34 -17.09
CA GLN A 59 13.35 -8.49 -18.25
C GLN A 59 14.80 -7.99 -18.23
N TRP A 60 15.28 -7.59 -17.05
CA TRP A 60 16.64 -7.16 -16.84
C TRP A 60 17.66 -8.26 -17.18
N ASN A 61 17.46 -9.47 -16.64
CA ASN A 61 18.33 -10.63 -16.88
C ASN A 61 18.46 -10.95 -18.38
N VAL A 62 17.36 -10.83 -19.14
CA VAL A 62 17.38 -11.01 -20.59
C VAL A 62 18.20 -9.92 -21.29
N GLN A 63 18.00 -8.66 -20.92
CA GLN A 63 18.67 -7.52 -21.56
C GLN A 63 20.16 -7.44 -21.25
N THR A 64 20.58 -7.82 -20.04
CA THR A 64 21.98 -7.73 -19.61
C THR A 64 22.72 -9.06 -19.67
N GLU A 65 22.09 -10.10 -20.22
CA GLU A 65 22.61 -11.48 -20.26
C GLU A 65 23.04 -12.01 -18.87
N CYS A 66 22.42 -11.47 -17.82
CA CYS A 66 22.66 -11.85 -16.44
C CYS A 66 21.73 -12.99 -16.02
N LYS A 67 22.10 -13.70 -14.95
CA LYS A 67 21.30 -14.77 -14.36
C LYS A 67 21.22 -14.63 -12.85
N LEU A 68 20.68 -13.50 -12.41
CA LEU A 68 20.45 -13.26 -10.99
C LEU A 68 19.13 -13.89 -10.56
N SER A 69 19.15 -14.61 -9.43
CA SER A 69 17.91 -14.98 -8.75
C SER A 69 17.30 -13.76 -8.03
N PRO A 70 15.98 -13.77 -7.74
CA PRO A 70 15.35 -12.70 -6.96
C PRO A 70 16.05 -12.42 -5.63
N VAL A 71 16.52 -13.48 -4.95
CA VAL A 71 17.25 -13.35 -3.67
C VAL A 71 18.59 -12.64 -3.87
N GLN A 72 19.37 -13.05 -4.88
CA GLN A 72 20.67 -12.42 -5.17
C GLN A 72 20.51 -10.96 -5.60
N ALA A 73 19.52 -10.66 -6.44
CA ALA A 73 19.24 -9.29 -6.87
C ALA A 73 18.82 -8.42 -5.68
N LYS A 74 17.95 -8.94 -4.80
CA LYS A 74 17.53 -8.25 -3.58
C LYS A 74 18.72 -7.95 -2.65
N GLU A 75 19.59 -8.93 -2.42
CA GLU A 75 20.80 -8.74 -1.61
C GLU A 75 21.73 -7.66 -2.19
N GLN A 76 21.95 -7.68 -3.51
CA GLN A 76 22.74 -6.66 -4.18
C GLN A 76 22.13 -5.26 -4.04
N MET A 77 20.81 -5.14 -4.23
CA MET A 77 20.12 -3.86 -4.05
C MET A 77 20.15 -3.38 -2.60
N LEU A 78 19.97 -4.26 -1.61
CA LEU A 78 20.11 -3.92 -0.19
C LEU A 78 21.51 -3.42 0.17
N GLN A 79 22.54 -3.96 -0.48
CA GLN A 79 23.92 -3.49 -0.32
C GLN A 79 24.17 -2.15 -1.02
N HIS A 80 23.55 -1.91 -2.17
CA HIS A 80 23.84 -0.74 -3.02
C HIS A 80 22.95 0.49 -2.75
N PHE A 81 21.64 0.29 -2.58
CA PHE A 81 20.66 1.38 -2.49
C PHE A 81 20.93 2.39 -1.37
N PRO A 82 21.43 2.01 -0.17
CA PRO A 82 21.76 2.98 0.88
C PRO A 82 22.76 4.08 0.47
N TYR A 83 23.53 3.86 -0.61
CA TYR A 83 24.50 4.84 -1.12
C TYR A 83 23.94 5.76 -2.20
N LEU A 84 22.74 5.49 -2.72
CA LEU A 84 22.09 6.32 -3.73
C LEU A 84 21.53 7.61 -3.09
N LYS A 85 21.57 8.73 -3.82
CA LYS A 85 21.17 10.05 -3.30
C LYS A 85 19.81 10.03 -2.59
N ARG A 86 18.80 9.35 -3.15
CA ARG A 86 17.44 9.30 -2.57
C ARG A 86 17.40 8.61 -1.19
N TRP A 87 18.20 7.57 -0.99
CA TRP A 87 18.11 6.70 0.20
C TRP A 87 19.20 6.97 1.23
N LYS A 88 20.25 7.69 0.82
CA LYS A 88 21.33 8.13 1.70
C LYS A 88 20.82 9.12 2.75
N GLU A 89 19.82 9.92 2.41
CA GLU A 89 19.12 10.76 3.37
C GLU A 89 18.14 9.92 4.18
N LYS A 90 18.11 10.16 5.49
CA LYS A 90 17.20 9.46 6.38
C LYS A 90 15.77 9.96 6.17
N ASP A 91 14.85 9.02 6.01
CA ASP A 91 13.42 9.35 6.02
C ASP A 91 12.97 9.72 7.44
N GLU A 92 12.73 11.00 7.66
CA GLU A 92 12.34 11.59 8.96
C GLU A 92 10.86 11.33 9.32
N ARG A 93 10.06 10.73 8.43
CA ARG A 93 8.68 10.35 8.74
C ARG A 93 8.64 9.30 9.84
N THR A 94 7.68 9.45 10.74
CA THR A 94 7.29 8.44 11.72
C THR A 94 6.73 7.19 11.03
N LEU A 95 6.69 6.05 11.74
CA LEU A 95 6.04 4.84 11.24
C LEU A 95 4.55 5.06 10.92
N MET A 96 3.87 5.93 11.67
CA MET A 96 2.45 6.26 11.43
C MET A 96 2.24 7.05 10.14
N GLU A 97 3.13 8.01 9.86
CA GLU A 97 3.12 8.74 8.59
C GLU A 97 3.43 7.79 7.43
N LYS A 98 4.47 6.95 7.55
CA LYS A 98 4.79 5.93 6.53
C LYS A 98 3.63 4.97 6.30
N ALA A 99 2.99 4.49 7.36
CA ALA A 99 1.80 3.63 7.28
C ALA A 99 0.61 4.33 6.60
N THR A 100 0.44 5.63 6.81
CA THR A 100 -0.62 6.42 6.14
C THR A 100 -0.38 6.48 4.64
N HIS A 101 0.86 6.73 4.21
CA HIS A 101 1.23 6.72 2.79
C HIS A 101 1.12 5.30 2.19
N LEU A 102 1.54 4.28 2.92
CA LEU A 102 1.39 2.87 2.53
C LEU A 102 -0.07 2.53 2.26
N LEU A 103 -0.96 2.80 3.23
CA LEU A 103 -2.38 2.52 3.08
C LEU A 103 -3.00 3.32 1.93
N ALA A 104 -2.55 4.55 1.66
CA ALA A 104 -3.04 5.33 0.53
C ALA A 104 -2.83 4.60 -0.81
N GLN A 105 -1.74 3.84 -0.95
CA GLN A 105 -1.41 3.05 -2.14
C GLN A 105 -2.15 1.71 -2.24
N CYS A 106 -2.70 1.19 -1.13
CA CYS A 106 -3.43 -0.07 -1.12
C CYS A 106 -4.86 0.10 -1.66
N GLU A 107 -5.22 -0.60 -2.72
CA GLU A 107 -6.62 -0.69 -3.18
C GLU A 107 -7.47 -1.62 -2.30
N ASN A 108 -6.84 -2.64 -1.72
CA ASN A 108 -7.48 -3.66 -0.91
C ASN A 108 -6.80 -3.80 0.45
N VAL A 109 -7.57 -4.23 1.43
CA VAL A 109 -7.12 -4.62 2.77
C VAL A 109 -7.64 -6.02 3.09
N THR A 110 -7.03 -6.72 4.03
CA THR A 110 -7.58 -7.97 4.56
C THR A 110 -8.13 -7.72 5.96
N ILE A 111 -9.42 -7.97 6.15
CA ILE A 111 -10.08 -7.86 7.45
C ILE A 111 -10.49 -9.25 7.95
N ALA A 112 -10.30 -9.51 9.24
CA ALA A 112 -10.68 -10.74 9.90
C ALA A 112 -11.79 -10.48 10.92
N SER A 113 -12.95 -11.08 10.71
CA SER A 113 -13.98 -11.29 11.74
C SER A 113 -13.72 -12.59 12.51
N ILE A 114 -14.45 -12.81 13.60
CA ILE A 114 -14.43 -14.07 14.36
C ILE A 114 -15.85 -14.63 14.35
N ASP A 115 -16.01 -15.85 13.86
CA ASP A 115 -17.32 -16.49 13.82
C ASP A 115 -17.78 -16.99 15.20
N ALA A 116 -19.03 -17.48 15.28
CA ALA A 116 -19.62 -17.98 16.52
C ALA A 116 -18.89 -19.19 17.13
N ASN A 117 -18.07 -19.91 16.36
CA ASN A 117 -17.27 -21.04 16.82
C ASN A 117 -15.85 -20.62 17.21
N GLY A 118 -15.51 -19.33 17.08
CA GLY A 118 -14.20 -18.79 17.41
C GLY A 118 -13.17 -18.87 16.28
N TYR A 119 -13.57 -19.24 15.06
CA TYR A 119 -12.64 -19.26 13.91
C TYR A 119 -12.47 -17.86 13.32
N PRO A 120 -11.22 -17.43 13.04
CA PRO A 120 -10.98 -16.20 12.32
C PRO A 120 -11.36 -16.37 10.85
N ARG A 121 -11.97 -15.34 10.26
CA ARG A 121 -12.38 -15.30 8.87
C ARG A 121 -11.71 -14.14 8.14
N PRO A 122 -10.43 -14.27 7.74
CA PRO A 122 -9.76 -13.25 6.92
C PRO A 122 -10.41 -13.18 5.54
N VAL A 123 -10.78 -11.99 5.10
CA VAL A 123 -11.37 -11.72 3.79
C VAL A 123 -10.74 -10.45 3.23
N GLN A 124 -10.25 -10.53 1.99
CA GLN A 124 -9.80 -9.36 1.26
C GLN A 124 -11.01 -8.51 0.84
N MET A 125 -10.93 -7.21 1.07
CA MET A 125 -11.97 -6.23 0.76
C MET A 125 -11.36 -4.98 0.15
N SER A 126 -12.08 -4.36 -0.77
CA SER A 126 -11.69 -3.06 -1.32
C SER A 126 -11.75 -1.98 -0.24
N LYS A 127 -10.67 -1.21 -0.12
CA LYS A 127 -10.57 -0.01 0.69
C LYS A 127 -11.27 1.12 -0.04
N ILE A 128 -12.47 1.49 0.41
CA ILE A 128 -13.25 2.55 -0.27
C ILE A 128 -12.83 3.94 0.19
N HIS A 129 -12.44 4.06 1.47
CA HIS A 129 -11.96 5.31 2.06
C HIS A 129 -11.08 4.98 3.27
N ALA A 130 -10.15 5.87 3.58
CA ALA A 130 -9.37 5.83 4.81
C ALA A 130 -9.09 7.26 5.27
N LYS A 131 -9.26 7.52 6.57
CA LYS A 131 -8.98 8.84 7.17
C LYS A 131 -7.54 8.95 7.67
N SER A 132 -6.98 7.82 8.10
CA SER A 132 -5.63 7.64 8.61
C SER A 132 -5.19 6.20 8.35
N PHE A 133 -3.96 5.85 8.71
CA PHE A 133 -3.46 4.47 8.59
C PHE A 133 -4.28 3.42 9.38
N ASN A 134 -5.07 3.83 10.38
CA ASN A 134 -5.81 2.94 11.27
C ASN A 134 -7.35 3.10 11.20
N GLU A 135 -7.87 3.97 10.35
CA GLU A 135 -9.31 4.18 10.19
C GLU A 135 -9.73 3.89 8.75
N VAL A 136 -10.36 2.73 8.53
CA VAL A 136 -10.57 2.15 7.20
C VAL A 136 -12.04 1.86 6.96
N TRP A 137 -12.54 2.26 5.80
CA TRP A 137 -13.90 2.01 5.37
C TRP A 137 -13.91 0.96 4.27
N MET A 138 -14.88 0.05 4.36
CA MET A 138 -15.16 -0.97 3.36
C MET A 138 -16.66 -1.05 3.12
N VAL A 139 -17.06 -1.67 2.02
CA VAL A 139 -18.47 -1.90 1.67
C VAL A 139 -18.79 -3.39 1.66
N THR A 140 -19.97 -3.76 2.14
CA THR A 140 -20.46 -5.14 2.02
C THR A 140 -21.99 -5.22 1.99
N SER A 141 -22.51 -6.43 1.80
CA SER A 141 -23.95 -6.67 1.89
C SER A 141 -24.40 -6.95 3.32
N VAL A 142 -25.59 -6.46 3.70
CA VAL A 142 -26.17 -6.63 5.04
C VAL A 142 -26.33 -8.10 5.46
N GLY A 143 -26.50 -9.01 4.48
CA GLY A 143 -26.62 -10.45 4.71
C GLY A 143 -25.30 -11.22 4.69
N SER A 144 -24.16 -10.53 4.56
CA SER A 144 -22.86 -11.19 4.49
C SER A 144 -22.45 -11.82 5.83
N MET A 145 -21.68 -12.92 5.78
CA MET A 145 -21.21 -13.59 6.99
C MET A 145 -20.44 -12.65 7.94
N LYS A 146 -19.61 -11.75 7.39
CA LYS A 146 -18.86 -10.78 8.21
C LYS A 146 -19.77 -9.81 8.96
N VAL A 147 -20.93 -9.42 8.39
CA VAL A 147 -21.90 -8.57 9.11
C VAL A 147 -22.52 -9.34 10.26
N ASN A 148 -22.82 -10.63 10.08
CA ASN A 148 -23.32 -11.48 11.17
C ASN A 148 -22.26 -11.64 12.27
N ASP A 149 -21.01 -11.89 11.88
CA ASP A 149 -19.89 -12.01 12.82
C ASP A 149 -19.72 -10.69 13.60
N PHE A 150 -19.65 -9.54 12.94
CA PHE A 150 -19.43 -8.24 13.59
C PHE A 150 -20.62 -7.77 14.45
N LYS A 151 -21.84 -8.20 14.16
CA LYS A 151 -22.99 -8.00 15.05
C LYS A 151 -22.84 -8.77 16.37
N ALA A 152 -22.27 -9.98 16.32
CA ALA A 152 -22.07 -10.80 17.51
C ALA A 152 -20.79 -10.42 18.28
N ASN A 153 -19.72 -10.07 17.54
CA ASN A 153 -18.42 -9.70 18.06
C ASN A 153 -17.76 -8.69 17.12
N ASN A 154 -17.74 -7.43 17.54
CA ASN A 154 -17.21 -6.34 16.71
C ASN A 154 -15.67 -6.27 16.66
N LYS A 155 -14.95 -7.14 17.39
CA LYS A 155 -13.49 -7.17 17.37
C LYS A 155 -12.98 -7.67 16.03
N ALA A 156 -11.98 -6.98 15.49
CA ALA A 156 -11.41 -7.29 14.19
C ALA A 156 -9.89 -7.18 14.19
N GLY A 157 -9.26 -7.96 13.32
CA GLY A 157 -7.93 -7.68 12.81
C GLY A 157 -8.03 -7.11 11.39
N LEU A 158 -7.17 -6.17 11.04
CA LEU A 158 -7.08 -5.66 9.67
C LEU A 158 -5.62 -5.51 9.28
N CYS A 159 -5.20 -6.02 8.13
CA CYS A 159 -3.86 -5.78 7.62
C CYS A 159 -3.87 -5.31 6.16
N TYR A 160 -2.79 -4.63 5.80
CA TYR A 160 -2.51 -4.20 4.44
C TYR A 160 -1.00 -4.20 4.22
N ASP A 161 -0.62 -4.45 2.97
CA ASP A 161 0.76 -4.44 2.53
C ASP A 161 0.86 -3.82 1.14
N TYR A 162 2.04 -3.29 0.84
CA TYR A 162 2.37 -2.78 -0.46
C TYR A 162 3.88 -2.83 -0.66
N TYR A 163 4.32 -3.67 -1.60
CA TYR A 163 5.74 -3.89 -1.93
C TYR A 163 6.59 -4.26 -0.71
N GLY A 164 6.16 -5.26 0.05
CA GLY A 164 6.93 -5.86 1.15
C GLY A 164 6.83 -5.12 2.49
N ASP A 165 6.44 -3.84 2.48
CA ASP A 165 6.05 -3.11 3.68
C ASP A 165 4.60 -3.44 4.04
N GLY A 166 4.29 -3.53 5.34
CA GLY A 166 2.98 -3.94 5.83
C GLY A 166 2.65 -3.45 7.23
N VAL A 167 1.35 -3.37 7.50
CA VAL A 167 0.79 -3.01 8.80
C VAL A 167 -0.30 -4.01 9.16
N ALA A 168 -0.27 -4.48 10.40
CA ALA A 168 -1.35 -5.25 11.00
C ALA A 168 -1.95 -4.48 12.17
N LEU A 169 -3.26 -4.37 12.18
CA LEU A 169 -4.04 -3.61 13.15
C LEU A 169 -4.96 -4.54 13.93
N ARG A 170 -5.22 -4.19 15.18
CA ARG A 170 -6.35 -4.71 15.96
C ARG A 170 -7.27 -3.55 16.33
N GLY A 171 -8.56 -3.81 16.32
CA GLY A 171 -9.55 -2.78 16.55
C GLY A 171 -10.97 -3.33 16.55
N THR A 172 -11.91 -2.43 16.26
CA THR A 172 -13.33 -2.77 16.18
C THR A 172 -13.95 -2.31 14.87
N VAL A 173 -15.04 -2.96 14.48
CA VAL A 173 -15.85 -2.60 13.32
C VAL A 173 -17.21 -2.09 13.75
N GLU A 174 -17.61 -0.94 13.20
CA GLU A 174 -18.97 -0.45 13.25
C GLU A 174 -19.67 -0.71 11.91
N ILE A 175 -20.92 -1.18 11.98
CA ILE A 175 -21.75 -1.39 10.79
C ILE A 175 -22.59 -0.14 10.60
N ILE A 176 -22.33 0.60 9.53
CA ILE A 176 -23.01 1.87 9.27
C ILE A 176 -24.12 1.68 8.24
N THR A 177 -25.33 2.06 8.65
CA THR A 177 -26.55 2.02 7.82
C THR A 177 -27.13 3.42 7.55
N ASP A 178 -26.48 4.47 8.07
CA ASP A 178 -26.90 5.86 7.91
C ASP A 178 -26.91 6.26 6.42
N ASN A 179 -28.06 6.74 5.95
CA ASN A 179 -28.27 7.05 4.54
C ASN A 179 -27.47 8.27 4.06
N THR A 180 -27.12 9.19 4.96
CA THR A 180 -26.32 10.37 4.60
C THR A 180 -24.88 9.95 4.33
N ILE A 181 -24.28 9.18 5.24
CA ILE A 181 -22.90 8.66 5.08
C ILE A 181 -22.81 7.73 3.88
N ARG A 182 -23.79 6.82 3.72
CA ARG A 182 -23.85 5.90 2.57
C ARG A 182 -23.93 6.61 1.23
N LYS A 183 -24.65 7.73 1.15
CA LYS A 183 -24.70 8.56 -0.06
C LYS A 183 -23.39 9.29 -0.32
N ASP A 184 -22.76 9.81 0.72
CA ASP A 184 -21.51 10.57 0.62
C ASP A 184 -20.33 9.71 0.17
N ILE A 185 -20.24 8.47 0.67
CA ILE A 185 -19.14 7.53 0.37
C ILE A 185 -19.41 6.67 -0.88
N TRP A 186 -20.56 6.83 -1.54
CA TRP A 186 -20.89 6.05 -2.73
C TRP A 186 -19.87 6.24 -3.85
N GLN A 187 -19.46 5.13 -4.48
CA GLN A 187 -18.62 5.11 -5.67
C GLN A 187 -19.37 4.44 -6.80
N ASP A 188 -19.29 4.97 -8.03
CA ASP A 188 -20.11 4.53 -9.16
C ASP A 188 -20.07 3.02 -9.41
N TRP A 189 -18.91 2.39 -9.23
CA TRP A 189 -18.73 0.94 -9.45
C TRP A 189 -19.50 0.07 -8.44
N PHE A 190 -19.96 0.62 -7.32
CA PHE A 190 -20.83 -0.09 -6.38
C PHE A 190 -22.15 -0.52 -7.02
N ILE A 191 -22.60 0.15 -8.10
CA ILE A 191 -23.85 -0.20 -8.82
C ILE A 191 -23.86 -1.65 -9.31
N HIS A 192 -22.68 -2.24 -9.57
CA HIS A 192 -22.55 -3.63 -10.00
C HIS A 192 -22.86 -4.64 -8.88
N HIS A 193 -22.84 -4.19 -7.62
CA HIS A 193 -23.12 -5.00 -6.43
C HIS A 193 -24.44 -4.60 -5.76
N PHE A 194 -24.86 -3.34 -5.91
CA PHE A 194 -26.04 -2.75 -5.29
C PHE A 194 -26.87 -2.01 -6.37
N PRO A 195 -27.73 -2.72 -7.13
CA PRO A 195 -28.43 -2.18 -8.30
C PRO A 195 -29.36 -1.00 -8.00
N ASP A 196 -29.84 -0.87 -6.76
CA ASP A 196 -30.70 0.23 -6.32
C ASP A 196 -29.90 1.48 -5.89
N GLY A 197 -28.58 1.47 -6.13
CA GLY A 197 -27.69 2.59 -5.88
C GLY A 197 -27.44 2.87 -4.39
N PRO A 198 -27.14 4.12 -4.01
CA PRO A 198 -26.84 4.49 -2.61
C PRO A 198 -27.97 4.20 -1.61
N SER A 199 -29.19 3.99 -2.09
CA SER A 199 -30.36 3.68 -1.27
C SER A 199 -30.64 2.18 -1.14
N ASP A 200 -29.87 1.32 -1.81
CA ASP A 200 -30.07 -0.14 -1.80
C ASP A 200 -30.06 -0.68 -0.36
N PRO A 201 -31.12 -1.35 0.13
CA PRO A 201 -31.19 -1.80 1.52
C PRO A 201 -30.12 -2.83 1.89
N ASN A 202 -29.48 -3.49 0.91
CA ASN A 202 -28.38 -4.40 1.14
C ASN A 202 -27.02 -3.70 1.29
N TYR A 203 -26.88 -2.47 0.82
CA TYR A 203 -25.63 -1.71 0.89
C TYR A 203 -25.35 -1.22 2.33
N VAL A 204 -24.31 -1.75 2.96
CA VAL A 204 -23.84 -1.29 4.28
C VAL A 204 -22.33 -1.02 4.26
N LEU A 205 -21.89 -0.13 5.14
CA LEU A 205 -20.46 0.16 5.33
C LEU A 205 -19.94 -0.57 6.56
N LEU A 206 -18.69 -0.98 6.49
CA LEU A 206 -17.89 -1.40 7.63
C LEU A 206 -16.86 -0.31 7.92
N HIS A 207 -16.95 0.30 9.09
CA HIS A 207 -16.01 1.29 9.58
C HIS A 207 -15.09 0.63 10.61
N PHE A 208 -13.86 0.33 10.20
CA PHE A 208 -12.85 -0.22 11.08
C PHE A 208 -12.08 0.91 11.77
N ILE A 209 -11.94 0.80 13.10
CA ILE A 209 -11.19 1.72 13.94
C ILE A 209 -10.12 0.91 14.69
N GLY A 210 -8.86 1.09 14.31
CA GLY A 210 -7.70 0.43 14.92
C GLY A 210 -7.26 1.12 16.20
N THR A 211 -7.00 0.33 17.24
CA THR A 211 -6.51 0.78 18.56
C THR A 211 -5.12 0.23 18.87
N GLU A 212 -4.64 -0.71 18.07
CA GLU A 212 -3.29 -1.25 18.16
C GLU A 212 -2.73 -1.50 16.77
N ALA A 213 -1.44 -1.27 16.61
CA ALA A 213 -0.73 -1.44 15.35
C ALA A 213 0.58 -2.21 15.53
N THR A 214 0.87 -3.05 14.56
CA THR A 214 2.15 -3.71 14.35
C THR A 214 2.65 -3.34 12.97
N PHE A 215 3.80 -2.68 12.92
CA PHE A 215 4.43 -2.16 11.71
C PHE A 215 5.56 -3.09 11.28
N TRP A 216 5.65 -3.32 9.98
CA TRP A 216 6.83 -3.84 9.30
C TRP A 216 7.08 -2.93 8.09
N ILE A 217 7.89 -1.89 8.27
CA ILE A 217 8.09 -0.85 7.25
C ILE A 217 9.58 -0.59 7.10
N ASN A 218 10.10 -0.70 5.88
CA ASN A 218 11.50 -0.44 5.55
C ASN A 218 12.49 -1.23 6.44
N GLY A 219 12.14 -2.47 6.78
CA GLY A 219 12.92 -3.35 7.66
C GLY A 219 12.82 -3.03 9.16
N GLU A 220 11.99 -2.07 9.56
CA GLU A 220 11.71 -1.74 10.96
C GLU A 220 10.46 -2.47 11.46
N PHE A 221 10.59 -3.20 12.58
CA PHE A 221 9.47 -3.81 13.28
C PHE A 221 9.13 -3.02 14.55
N SER A 222 7.86 -2.66 14.72
CA SER A 222 7.39 -1.98 15.93
C SER A 222 5.95 -2.37 16.26
N HIS A 223 5.59 -2.33 17.54
CA HIS A 223 4.24 -2.52 18.03
C HIS A 223 3.83 -1.35 18.92
N SER A 224 2.60 -0.87 18.80
CA SER A 224 2.11 0.30 19.53
C SER A 224 0.60 0.22 19.80
N ASN A 225 0.18 0.69 20.98
CA ASN A 225 -1.20 1.08 21.23
C ASN A 225 -1.39 2.50 20.70
N ILE A 226 -2.51 2.78 20.05
CA ILE A 226 -2.79 4.03 19.32
C ILE A 226 -4.15 4.63 19.69
#